data_AF-A0A379YJX8-F1
#
_entry.id   AF-A0A379YJX8-F1
#
_cell.length_a   1.000
_cell.length_b   1.000
_cell.length_c   1.000
_cell.angle_alpha   90.00
_cell.angle_beta   90.00
_cell.angle_gamma   90.00
#
_symmetry.space_group_name_H-M   'P 1'
#
loop_
_entity.id
_entity.type
_entity.pdbx_description
1 polymer ?
#
loop_
_entity_poly.entity_id
_entity_poly.type
_entity_poly.pdbx_seq_one_letter_code
_entity_poly.pdbx_strand_id
1 'polypeptide(L)' 'MKQTIATLIAKTLEQAGVKRIWGVTGDSLNGLSDSLHRMGTIEWLGTRHEEVAAFAAGAEAQLTGQLAVCAGSCGPR' A
#
# COMPACT_ATOMS: atom_id res chain seq x y z
N MET A 1 -9.69 1.10 21.61
CA MET A 1 -10.06 0.04 20.64
C MET A 1 -8.84 -0.82 20.37
N LYS A 2 -9.02 -2.14 20.24
CA LYS A 2 -7.96 -3.07 19.85
C LYS A 2 -7.88 -3.13 18.32
N GLN A 3 -6.71 -2.92 17.74
CA GLN A 3 -6.49 -3.02 16.28
C GLN A 3 -5.10 -3.62 16.01
N THR A 4 -4.89 -4.15 14.80
CA THR A 4 -3.57 -4.66 14.39
C THR A 4 -2.64 -3.50 14.04
N ILE A 5 -1.33 -3.76 14.01
CA ILE A 5 -0.35 -2.77 13.55
C ILE A 5 -0.58 -2.43 12.08
N ALA A 6 -0.95 -3.40 11.24
CA ALA A 6 -1.25 -3.14 9.84
C ALA A 6 -2.47 -2.20 9.66
N THR A 7 -3.51 -2.35 10.49
CA THR A 7 -4.66 -1.43 10.48
C THR A 7 -4.27 -0.04 10.96
N LEU A 8 -3.39 0.06 11.96
CA LEU A 8 -2.86 1.36 12.40
C LEU A 8 -2.12 2.05 11.25
N ILE A 9 -1.21 1.34 10.57
CA ILE A 9 -0.47 1.86 9.42
C ILE A 9 -1.44 2.33 8.32
N ALA A 10 -2.39 1.49 7.91
CA ALA A 10 -3.33 1.82 6.85
C ALA A 10 -4.17 3.08 7.17
N LYS A 11 -4.65 3.21 8.42
CA LYS A 11 -5.38 4.40 8.88
C LYS A 11 -4.51 5.65 8.90
N THR A 12 -3.25 5.53 9.32
CA THR A 12 -2.32 6.67 9.31
C THR A 12 -2.03 7.13 7.88
N LEU A 13 -1.90 6.20 6.92
CA LEU A 13 -1.73 6.54 5.51
C LEU A 13 -2.98 7.21 4.92
N GLU A 14 -4.17 6.72 5.27
CA GLU A 14 -5.45 7.34 4.89
C GLU A 14 -5.54 8.79 5.41
N GLN A 15 -5.19 9.01 6.68
CA GLN A 15 -5.15 10.35 7.29
C GLN A 15 -4.12 11.27 6.64
N ALA A 16 -3.02 10.71 6.13
CA ALA A 16 -2.03 11.44 5.34
C ALA A 16 -2.49 11.73 3.89
N GLY A 17 -3.70 11.30 3.50
CA GLY A 17 -4.29 11.56 2.19
C GLY A 17 -3.88 10.56 1.11
N VAL A 18 -3.23 9.45 1.46
CA VAL A 18 -2.88 8.39 0.52
C VAL A 18 -4.17 7.76 -0.03
N LYS A 19 -4.26 7.67 -1.36
CA LYS A 19 -5.45 7.12 -2.05
C LYS A 19 -5.25 5.68 -2.53
N ARG A 20 -4.01 5.28 -2.73
CA ARG A 20 -3.65 3.98 -3.33
C ARG A 20 -2.29 3.49 -2.88
N ILE A 21 -2.11 2.18 -2.89
CA ILE A 21 -0.85 1.49 -2.63
C ILE A 21 -0.54 0.58 -3.81
N TRP A 22 0.67 0.71 -4.37
CA TRP A 22 1.16 -0.12 -5.47
C TRP A 22 1.93 -1.33 -4.95
N GLY A 23 1.77 -2.51 -5.57
CA GLY A 23 2.59 -3.64 -5.15
C GLY A 23 2.27 -4.97 -5.82
N VAL A 24 2.91 -6.01 -5.30
CA VAL A 24 2.60 -7.41 -5.54
C VAL A 24 2.18 -8.02 -4.21
N THR A 25 1.06 -8.74 -4.19
CA THR A 25 0.57 -9.38 -2.96
C THR A 25 1.42 -10.60 -2.60
N GLY A 26 1.66 -10.81 -1.31
CA GLY A 26 2.25 -12.04 -0.78
C GLY A 26 1.81 -12.26 0.67
N ASP A 27 1.97 -13.48 1.19
CA ASP A 27 1.42 -13.85 2.50
C ASP A 27 1.92 -12.99 3.66
N SER A 28 3.16 -12.50 3.58
CA SER A 28 3.73 -11.57 4.55
C SER A 28 3.00 -10.22 4.61
N LEU A 29 2.21 -9.89 3.59
CA LEU A 29 1.37 -8.69 3.53
C LEU A 29 -0.09 -8.95 3.89
N ASN A 30 -0.50 -10.17 4.26
CA ASN A 30 -1.91 -10.50 4.53
C ASN A 30 -2.56 -9.57 5.56
N GLY A 31 -1.83 -9.14 6.59
CA GLY A 31 -2.35 -8.19 7.57
C GLY A 31 -2.66 -6.80 6.99
N LEU A 32 -1.85 -6.34 6.03
CA LEU A 32 -2.09 -5.09 5.32
C LEU A 32 -3.24 -5.26 4.31
N SER A 33 -3.23 -6.34 3.52
CA SER A 33 -4.30 -6.66 2.57
C SER A 33 -5.68 -6.75 3.23
N ASP A 34 -5.79 -7.45 4.36
CA ASP A 34 -7.03 -7.55 5.15
C ASP A 34 -7.47 -6.17 5.68
N SER A 35 -6.52 -5.37 6.17
CA SER A 35 -6.82 -4.02 6.68
C SER A 35 -7.35 -3.10 5.57
N LEU A 36 -6.70 -3.09 4.40
CA LEU A 36 -7.12 -2.30 3.24
C LEU A 36 -8.50 -2.75 2.73
N HIS A 37 -8.73 -4.06 2.63
CA HIS A 37 -10.01 -4.62 2.22
C HIS A 37 -11.15 -4.20 3.15
N ARG A 38 -10.93 -4.24 4.47
CA ARG A 38 -11.94 -3.81 5.45
C ARG A 38 -12.17 -2.31 5.47
N MET A 39 -11.13 -1.51 5.21
CA MET A 39 -11.24 -0.05 5.18
C MET A 39 -11.98 0.44 3.94
N GLY A 40 -11.68 -0.12 2.76
CA GLY A 40 -12.35 0.23 1.50
C GLY A 40 -12.06 1.65 0.99
N THR A 41 -11.11 2.38 1.60
CA THR A 41 -10.80 3.78 1.27
C THR A 41 -9.47 3.95 0.52
N ILE A 42 -8.51 3.05 0.75
CA ILE A 42 -7.24 2.98 0.01
C ILE A 42 -7.31 1.83 -0.97
N GLU A 43 -7.06 2.12 -2.25
CA GLU A 43 -7.06 1.12 -3.31
C GLU A 43 -5.71 0.36 -3.39
N TRP A 44 -5.77 -0.96 -3.57
CA TRP A 44 -4.58 -1.75 -3.88
C TRP A 44 -4.41 -1.89 -5.40
N LEU A 45 -3.32 -1.35 -5.94
CA LEU A 45 -2.99 -1.44 -7.36
C LEU A 45 -1.91 -2.51 -7.59
N GLY A 46 -2.37 -3.66 -8.08
CA GLY A 46 -1.52 -4.79 -8.41
C GLY A 46 -0.64 -4.52 -9.63
N THR A 47 0.66 -4.78 -9.49
CA THR A 47 1.64 -4.78 -10.58
C THR A 47 2.13 -6.21 -10.84
N ARG A 48 2.95 -6.39 -11.88
CA ARG A 48 3.58 -7.69 -12.19
C ARG A 48 4.96 -7.87 -11.57
N HIS A 49 5.58 -6.77 -11.13
CA HIS A 49 6.89 -6.76 -10.50
C HIS A 49 6.95 -5.57 -9.56
N GLU A 50 7.47 -5.78 -8.36
CA GLU A 50 7.57 -4.75 -7.31
C GLU A 50 8.39 -3.53 -7.75
N GLU A 51 9.35 -3.70 -8.67
CA GLU A 51 10.10 -2.59 -9.25
C GLU A 51 9.17 -1.64 -10.02
N VAL A 52 8.20 -2.18 -10.78
CA VAL A 52 7.19 -1.37 -11.48
C VAL A 52 6.27 -0.67 -10.48
N ALA A 53 5.93 -1.31 -9.34
CA ALA A 53 5.18 -0.65 -8.28
C ALA A 53 5.94 0.54 -7.68
N ALA A 54 7.24 0.39 -7.46
CA ALA A 54 8.09 1.48 -6.97
C ALA A 54 8.17 2.64 -7.99
N PHE A 55 8.39 2.34 -9.27
CA PHE A 55 8.37 3.37 -10.33
C PHE A 55 7.03 4.08 -10.45
N ALA A 56 5.92 3.34 -10.40
CA ALA A 56 4.57 3.91 -10.47
C ALA A 56 4.28 4.85 -9.29
N ALA A 57 4.63 4.43 -8.06
CA ALA A 57 4.50 5.29 -6.88
C ALA A 57 5.38 6.55 -6.98
N GLY A 58 6.63 6.41 -7.46
CA GLY A 58 7.51 7.56 -7.70
C GLY A 58 6.94 8.55 -8.72
N ALA A 59 6.41 8.05 -9.84
CA ALA A 59 5.75 8.88 -10.86
C ALA A 59 4.48 9.55 -10.31
N GLU A 60 3.66 8.85 -9.54
CA GLU A 60 2.48 9.43 -8.88
C GLU A 60 2.86 10.56 -7.93
N ALA A 61 3.85 10.36 -7.07
CA ALA A 61 4.33 11.40 -6.17
C ALA A 61 4.83 12.63 -6.96
N GLN A 62 5.61 12.40 -8.02
CA GLN A 62 6.15 13.46 -8.86
C GLN A 62 5.05 14.30 -9.55
N LEU A 63 4.00 13.65 -10.06
CA LEU A 63 2.92 14.31 -10.80
C LEU A 63 1.90 15.00 -9.87
N THR A 64 1.64 14.43 -8.70
CA THR A 64 0.60 14.93 -7.77
C THR A 64 1.14 15.89 -6.72
N GLY A 65 2.45 15.82 -6.42
CA GLY A 65 3.05 16.51 -5.28
C GLY A 65 2.55 16.00 -3.92
N GLN A 66 1.91 14.82 -3.89
CA GLN A 66 1.37 14.19 -2.67
C GLN A 66 2.17 12.94 -2.32
N LEU A 67 2.01 12.46 -1.09
CA LEU A 67 2.59 11.20 -0.65
C LEU A 67 1.99 10.03 -1.44
N ALA A 68 2.85 9.26 -2.10
CA ALA A 68 2.51 7.98 -2.75
C ALA A 68 3.19 6.81 -2.03
N VAL A 69 2.63 5.61 -2.15
CA VAL A 69 3.06 4.44 -1.38
C VAL A 69 3.16 3.20 -2.27
N CYS A 70 4.22 2.42 -2.10
CA CYS A 70 4.33 1.06 -2.62
C CYS A 70 4.64 0.06 -1.49
N ALA A 71 4.29 -1.22 -1.69
CA ALA A 71 4.54 -2.31 -0.75
C ALA A 71 5.01 -3.58 -1.47
N GLY A 72 5.86 -4.37 -0.81
CA GLY A 72 6.38 -5.66 -1.30
C GLY A 72 6.40 -6.70 -0.19
N SER A 73 6.38 -7.98 -0.58
CA SER A 73 6.47 -9.10 0.37
C SER A 73 7.88 -9.29 0.94
N CYS A 74 8.03 -10.16 1.93
CA CYS A 74 9.34 -10.52 2.46
C CYS A 74 10.09 -11.45 1.51
N GLY A 75 11.30 -11.05 1.12
CA GLY A 75 12.18 -11.84 0.24
C GLY A 75 11.66 -11.98 -1.20
N PRO A 76 12.56 -12.22 -2.18
CA PRO A 76 12.16 -12.56 -3.54
C PRO A 76 11.82 -14.06 -3.65
N ARG A 77 10.74 -14.38 -4.37
CA ARG A 77 10.43 -15.73 -4.86
C ARG A 77 10.11 -15.65 -6.35
#